data_AF-A0A7C2TLP0-F1
#
_entry.id   AF-A0A7C2TLP0-F1
#
_cell.length_a   1.000
_cell.length_b   1.000
_cell.length_c   1.000
_cell.angle_alpha   90.00
_cell.angle_beta   90.00
_cell.angle_gamma   90.00
#
_symmetry.space_group_name_H-M   'P 1'
#
loop_
_entity.id
_entity.type
_entity.pdbx_description
1 polymer ?
#
loop_
_entity_poly.entity_id
_entity_poly.type
_entity_poly.pdbx_seq_one_letter_code
_entity_poly.pdbx_strand_id
1 'polypeptide(L)'
;MAKKEIKEEEDVLPELDEKEFLIKEIHKGKSVVISYGFGIFTGFISAFFQYIGLIPVSVVMGIAFAFLLPYIFTYMGINVDRKSLAYDLIAYILAWITFWIVGLNPPFF
;
A
#
# COMPACT_ATOMS: atom_id res chain seq x y z
N MET A 1 1.97 12.25 -57.87
CA MET A 1 0.96 12.75 -56.90
C MET A 1 1.36 12.32 -55.50
N ALA A 2 1.30 13.28 -54.57
CA ALA A 2 1.37 13.20 -53.11
C ALA A 2 2.54 12.44 -52.44
N LYS A 3 3.59 13.19 -52.05
CA LYS A 3 4.41 12.87 -50.86
C LYS A 3 3.48 12.99 -49.64
N LYS A 4 3.25 11.88 -48.93
CA LYS A 4 2.64 11.91 -47.59
C LYS A 4 3.66 12.51 -46.64
N GLU A 5 3.45 13.76 -46.24
CA GLU A 5 4.11 14.36 -45.10
C GLU A 5 3.60 13.64 -43.84
N ILE A 6 4.47 12.81 -43.26
CA ILE A 6 4.27 12.26 -41.92
C ILE A 6 4.46 13.45 -40.98
N LYS A 7 3.36 13.99 -40.46
CA LYS A 7 3.41 14.93 -39.33
C LYS A 7 3.98 14.14 -38.15
N GLU A 8 5.24 14.36 -37.86
CA GLU A 8 5.79 14.10 -36.53
C GLU A 8 5.01 15.01 -35.59
N GLU A 9 3.99 14.44 -34.92
CA GLU A 9 3.45 15.06 -33.72
C GLU A 9 4.62 15.15 -32.74
N GLU A 10 5.19 16.36 -32.61
CA GLU A 10 6.08 16.69 -31.51
C GLU A 10 5.31 16.33 -30.23
N ASP A 11 5.72 15.22 -29.61
CA ASP A 11 5.27 14.80 -28.30
C ASP A 11 5.79 15.83 -27.29
N VAL A 12 5.07 16.94 -27.18
CA VAL A 12 5.41 18.03 -26.26
C VAL A 12 5.24 17.44 -24.86
N LEU A 13 6.36 17.06 -24.26
CA LEU A 13 6.41 16.62 -22.87
C LEU A 13 5.72 17.70 -22.02
N PRO A 14 4.68 17.34 -21.24
CA PRO A 14 4.00 18.31 -20.39
C PRO A 14 5.02 18.94 -19.43
N GLU A 15 4.92 20.26 -19.24
CA GLU A 15 5.75 20.95 -18.25
C GLU A 15 5.50 20.33 -16.86
N LEU A 16 6.58 19.98 -16.16
CA LEU A 16 6.49 19.40 -14.83
C LEU A 16 6.07 20.49 -13.83
N ASP A 17 4.87 20.37 -13.26
CA ASP A 17 4.52 21.14 -12.07
C ASP A 17 5.22 20.53 -10.85
N GLU A 18 6.32 21.17 -10.43
CA GLU A 18 7.11 20.74 -9.27
C GLU A 18 6.27 20.61 -7.99
N LYS A 19 5.32 21.51 -7.76
CA LYS A 19 4.52 21.50 -6.53
C LYS A 19 3.56 20.32 -6.52
N GLU A 20 2.87 20.08 -7.63
CA GLU A 20 1.96 18.95 -7.74
C GLU A 20 2.71 17.62 -7.64
N PHE A 21 3.88 17.53 -8.28
CA PHE A 21 4.77 16.38 -8.18
C PHE A 21 5.18 16.10 -6.73
N LEU A 22 5.63 17.13 -6.00
CA LEU A 22 6.04 16.98 -4.60
C LEU A 22 4.89 16.53 -3.69
N ILE A 23 3.70 17.11 -3.86
CA ILE A 23 2.51 16.69 -3.09
C ILE A 23 2.18 15.23 -3.35
N LYS A 24 2.23 14.80 -4.63
CA LYS A 24 1.98 13.41 -5.01
C LYS A 24 2.98 12.45 -4.39
N GLU A 25 4.27 12.79 -4.41
CA GLU A 25 5.30 11.95 -3.79
C GLU A 25 5.17 11.89 -2.26
N ILE A 26 4.80 13.00 -1.60
CA ILE A 26 4.49 12.99 -0.17
C ILE A 26 3.31 12.07 0.15
N HIS A 27 2.25 12.09 -0.66
CA HIS A 27 1.10 11.21 -0.48
C HIS A 27 1.47 9.74 -0.62
N LYS A 28 2.28 9.38 -1.64
CA LYS A 28 2.81 8.02 -1.80
C LYS A 28 3.70 7.60 -0.63
N GLY A 29 4.57 8.49 -0.15
CA GLY A 29 5.43 8.20 1.00
C GLY A 29 4.61 7.92 2.26
N LYS A 30 3.59 8.75 2.52
CA LYS A 30 2.68 8.56 3.65
C LYS A 30 1.88 7.26 3.55
N SER A 31 1.34 6.93 2.37
CA SER A 31 0.52 5.72 2.17
C SER A 31 1.31 4.45 2.48
N VAL A 32 2.57 4.37 2.05
CA VAL A 32 3.44 3.21 2.31
C VAL A 32 3.71 3.06 3.81
N VAL A 33 4.05 4.16 4.49
CA VAL A 33 4.31 4.15 5.94
C VAL A 33 3.08 3.69 6.73
N ILE A 34 1.90 4.22 6.37
CA ILE A 34 0.64 3.84 7.00
C ILE A 34 0.32 2.37 6.74
N SER A 35 0.49 1.89 5.50
CA SER A 35 0.24 0.49 5.14
C SER A 35 1.13 -0.47 5.91
N TYR A 36 2.41 -0.14 6.02
CA TYR A 36 3.38 -0.92 6.78
C TYR A 36 3.02 -0.94 8.27
N GLY A 37 2.76 0.22 8.87
CA GLY A 37 2.34 0.33 10.27
C GLY A 37 1.04 -0.41 10.56
N PHE A 38 0.07 -0.34 9.64
CA PHE A 38 -1.18 -1.08 9.75
C PHE A 38 -0.97 -2.58 9.63
N GLY A 39 -0.06 -3.02 8.75
CA GLY A 39 0.35 -4.43 8.63
C GLY A 39 1.02 -4.95 9.91
N ILE A 40 1.87 -4.15 10.57
CA ILE A 40 2.44 -4.51 11.87
C ILE A 40 1.33 -4.76 12.90
N PHE A 41 0.40 -3.81 13.01
CA PHE A 41 -0.73 -3.88 13.93
C PHE A 41 -1.58 -5.13 13.69
N THR A 42 -1.94 -5.41 12.43
CA THR A 42 -2.70 -6.61 12.09
C THR A 42 -1.93 -7.89 12.31
N GLY A 43 -0.60 -7.88 12.11
CA GLY A 43 0.27 -9.03 12.38
C GLY A 43 0.20 -9.49 13.83
N PHE A 44 0.34 -8.55 14.77
CA PHE A 44 0.22 -8.87 16.20
C PHE A 44 -1.18 -9.29 16.61
N ILE A 45 -2.23 -8.70 16.01
CA ILE A 45 -3.60 -9.14 16.25
C ILE A 45 -3.79 -10.58 15.74
N SER A 46 -3.35 -10.90 14.52
CA SER A 46 -3.43 -12.26 13.97
C SER A 46 -2.67 -13.26 14.84
N ALA A 47 -1.50 -12.89 15.38
CA ALA A 47 -0.77 -13.72 16.34
C ALA A 47 -1.58 -13.98 17.61
N PHE A 48 -2.19 -12.95 18.19
CA PHE A 48 -3.06 -13.08 19.36
C PHE A 48 -4.23 -14.05 19.11
N PHE A 49 -4.94 -13.89 17.98
CA PHE A 49 -6.05 -14.80 17.64
C PHE A 49 -5.58 -16.25 17.42
N GLN A 50 -4.38 -16.45 16.91
CA GLN A 50 -3.80 -17.78 16.77
C GLN A 50 -3.42 -18.38 18.12
N TYR A 51 -2.88 -17.60 19.06
CA TYR A 51 -2.58 -18.08 20.42
C TYR A 51 -3.82 -18.60 21.16
N ILE A 52 -4.99 -17.99 20.93
CA ILE A 52 -6.27 -18.47 21.50
C ILE A 52 -6.95 -19.55 20.64
N GLY A 53 -6.25 -20.11 19.65
CA GLY A 53 -6.70 -21.23 18.83
C GLY A 53 -7.59 -20.87 17.63
N LEU A 54 -7.75 -19.58 17.32
CA LEU A 54 -8.65 -19.08 16.26
C LEU A 54 -7.89 -18.79 14.94
N ILE A 55 -7.11 -19.76 14.45
CA ILE A 55 -6.30 -19.60 13.23
C ILE A 55 -7.11 -19.12 12.00
N PRO A 56 -8.30 -19.67 11.70
CA PRO A 56 -9.09 -19.20 10.56
C PRO A 56 -9.47 -17.71 10.68
N VAL A 57 -9.75 -17.25 11.90
CA VAL A 57 -10.07 -15.84 12.17
C VAL A 57 -8.85 -14.95 11.92
N SER A 58 -7.64 -15.40 12.33
CA SER A 58 -6.39 -14.67 12.06
C SER A 58 -6.15 -14.41 10.58
N VAL A 59 -6.39 -15.41 9.72
CA VAL A 59 -6.24 -15.29 8.26
C VAL A 59 -7.31 -14.36 7.67
N VAL A 60 -8.58 -14.66 7.96
CA VAL A 60 -9.72 -13.94 7.37
C VAL A 60 -9.67 -12.46 7.74
N MET A 61 -9.33 -12.14 8.98
CA MET A 61 -9.24 -10.76 9.44
C MET A 61 -8.09 -10.00 8.77
N GLY A 62 -6.89 -10.59 8.65
CA GLY A 62 -5.78 -9.90 8.00
C GLY A 62 -6.04 -9.62 6.52
N ILE A 63 -6.76 -10.51 5.82
CA ILE A 63 -7.26 -10.25 4.47
C ILE A 63 -8.34 -9.17 4.49
N ALA A 64 -9.33 -9.25 5.38
CA ALA A 64 -10.41 -8.27 5.50
C ALA A 64 -9.86 -6.85 5.76
N PHE A 65 -8.82 -6.72 6.57
CA PHE A 65 -8.22 -5.44 6.92
C PHE A 65 -7.43 -4.85 5.74
N ALA A 66 -6.90 -5.67 4.82
CA ALA A 66 -6.32 -5.16 3.58
C ALA A 66 -7.33 -4.32 2.77
N PHE A 67 -8.60 -4.71 2.76
CA PHE A 67 -9.67 -3.95 2.10
C PHE A 67 -10.00 -2.62 2.79
N LEU A 68 -9.54 -2.41 4.04
CA LEU A 68 -9.73 -1.14 4.75
C LEU A 68 -8.71 -0.07 4.35
N LEU A 69 -7.56 -0.44 3.75
CA LEU A 69 -6.51 0.51 3.39
C LEU A 69 -6.99 1.71 2.52
N PRO A 70 -7.77 1.51 1.44
CA PRO A 70 -8.27 2.63 0.65
C PRO A 70 -9.14 3.61 1.47
N TYR A 71 -9.92 3.07 2.42
CA TYR A 71 -10.76 3.87 3.30
C TYR A 71 -9.92 4.66 4.31
N ILE A 72 -8.85 4.05 4.85
CA ILE A 72 -7.89 4.73 5.73
C ILE A 72 -7.24 5.90 4.99
N PHE A 73 -6.78 5.69 3.76
CA PHE A 73 -6.18 6.77 2.96
C PHE A 73 -7.16 7.89 2.66
N THR A 74 -8.39 7.54 2.26
CA THR A 74 -9.44 8.52 1.98
C THR A 74 -9.77 9.34 3.23
N TYR A 75 -9.89 8.69 4.39
CA TYR A 75 -10.13 9.36 5.67
C TYR A 75 -9.00 10.32 6.05
N MET A 76 -7.76 9.98 5.70
CA MET A 76 -6.57 10.82 5.96
C MET A 76 -6.30 11.87 4.87
N GLY A 77 -7.17 11.98 3.85
CA GLY A 77 -6.97 12.90 2.72
C GLY A 77 -5.79 12.53 1.82
N ILE A 78 -5.34 11.28 1.85
CA ILE A 78 -4.23 10.78 1.04
C ILE A 78 -4.78 10.25 -0.27
N ASN A 79 -4.30 10.82 -1.38
CA ASN A 79 -4.68 10.39 -2.72
C ASN A 79 -3.54 9.55 -3.32
N VAL A 80 -3.84 8.31 -3.71
CA VAL A 80 -2.92 7.37 -4.34
C VAL A 80 -3.53 6.78 -5.59
N ASP A 81 -2.73 6.65 -6.64
CA ASP A 81 -3.15 5.95 -7.85
C ASP A 81 -3.21 4.43 -7.61
N ARG A 82 -3.86 3.71 -8.53
CA ARG A 82 -4.06 2.25 -8.42
C ARG A 82 -2.74 1.47 -8.32
N LYS A 83 -1.67 1.96 -8.95
CA LYS A 83 -0.36 1.31 -8.93
C LYS A 83 0.30 1.50 -7.56
N SER A 84 0.24 2.71 -7.01
CA SER A 84 0.66 3.00 -5.64
C SER A 84 -0.12 2.20 -4.61
N LEU A 85 -1.45 2.12 -4.74
CA LEU A 85 -2.28 1.29 -3.86
C LEU A 85 -1.89 -0.20 -3.90
N ALA A 86 -1.49 -0.72 -5.06
CA ALA A 86 -0.99 -2.09 -5.16
C ALA A 86 0.33 -2.28 -4.40
N TYR A 87 1.25 -1.31 -4.46
CA TYR A 87 2.49 -1.34 -3.67
C TYR A 87 2.20 -1.22 -2.16
N ASP A 88 1.24 -0.39 -1.78
CA ASP A 88 0.77 -0.24 -0.40
C ASP A 88 0.19 -1.55 0.14
N LEU A 89 -0.63 -2.25 -0.64
CA LEU A 89 -1.17 -3.57 -0.30
C LEU A 89 -0.07 -4.62 -0.14
N ILE A 90 0.95 -4.61 -1.02
CA ILE A 90 2.09 -5.51 -0.89
C ILE A 90 2.87 -5.20 0.40
N ALA A 91 3.14 -3.92 0.68
CA ALA A 91 3.83 -3.50 1.90
C ALA A 91 3.06 -3.94 3.16
N TYR A 92 1.74 -3.76 3.16
CA TYR A 92 0.85 -4.26 4.21
C TYR A 92 0.93 -5.77 4.37
N ILE A 93 0.79 -6.57 3.29
CA ILE A 93 0.79 -8.03 3.36
C ILE A 93 2.13 -8.55 3.88
N LEU A 94 3.25 -7.99 3.40
CA LEU A 94 4.59 -8.36 3.85
C LEU A 94 4.78 -8.04 5.33
N ALA A 95 4.37 -6.84 5.77
CA ALA A 95 4.43 -6.47 7.19
C ALA A 95 3.53 -7.38 8.03
N TRP A 96 2.28 -7.61 7.60
CA TRP A 96 1.32 -8.47 8.27
C TRP A 96 1.86 -9.87 8.50
N ILE A 97 2.36 -10.53 7.45
CA ILE A 97 2.94 -11.89 7.58
C ILE A 97 4.18 -11.87 8.46
N THR A 98 5.09 -10.91 8.26
CA THR A 98 6.33 -10.82 9.04
C THR A 98 6.04 -10.67 10.53
N PHE A 99 5.16 -9.74 10.90
CA PHE A 99 4.85 -9.47 12.29
C PHE A 99 3.89 -10.48 12.92
N TRP A 100 3.13 -11.21 12.11
CA TRP A 100 2.44 -12.41 12.57
C TRP A 100 3.45 -13.50 12.98
N ILE A 101 4.46 -13.77 12.15
CA ILE A 101 5.52 -14.73 12.48
C ILE A 101 6.29 -14.29 13.72
N VAL A 102 6.73 -13.02 13.79
CA VAL A 102 7.43 -12.46 14.95
C VAL A 102 6.55 -12.53 16.21
N GLY A 103 5.25 -12.29 16.07
CA GLY A 103 4.31 -12.39 17.18
C GLY A 103 4.18 -13.81 17.72
N LEU A 104 4.26 -14.84 16.87
CA LEU A 104 4.19 -16.25 17.26
C LEU A 104 5.51 -16.81 17.79
N ASN A 105 6.63 -16.29 17.30
CA ASN A 105 7.97 -16.69 17.69
C ASN A 105 8.81 -15.43 17.95
N PRO A 106 8.66 -14.81 19.13
CA PRO A 106 9.42 -13.63 19.48
C PRO A 106 10.93 -13.92 19.45
N PRO A 107 11.74 -13.18 18.68
CA PRO A 107 13.16 -13.50 18.50
C PRO A 107 14.03 -13.23 19.75
N PHE A 108 13.48 -12.56 20.77
CA PHE A 108 14.23 -12.09 21.94
C PHE A 108 13.76 -12.72 23.27
N PHE A 109 13.06 -13.85 23.21
CA PHE A 109 12.69 -14.64 24.39
C PHE A 109 13.07 -16.12 24.21
#